data_AF-A0A932K8V3-F1
#
_entry.id   AF-A0A932K8V3-F1
#
_cell.length_a   1.000
_cell.length_b   1.000
_cell.length_c   1.000
_cell.angle_alpha   90.00
_cell.angle_beta   90.00
_cell.angle_gamma   90.00
#
_symmetry.space_group_name_H-M   'P 1'
#
loop_
_entity.id
_entity.type
_entity.pdbx_description
1 polymer ?
#
loop_
_entity_poly.entity_id
_entity_poly.type
_entity_poly.pdbx_seq_one_letter_code
_entity_poly.pdbx_strand_id
1 'polypeptide(L)'
;HPNAMFYTIPPDSIRRFAARLAGRKEPDTGLEYTREELIELLTKQGLYTALEQSIDRTLSQARSKGLHERDLSEILMVGGSTLLPNVYSLVETRFGRDKVRAWQPFDAVAYGACAFAAGHFVKSDFISHDYAFITYDQDSHAQEYSLIMPHHTPFPTAPDFWKKQLVPTCPLGEPERIFKLVICELGQHHIGGQAFAWDKMGQLHTLTAGDEKGPLVVPLNEANPTLGYLDPPHRPSERNARLEIAFGINADRWLCTTVFDFRTRKYLLADTPVVRLK
;
A
#
# COMPACT_ATOMS: atom_id res chain seq x y z
N HIS A 1 -11.21 26.91 25.66
CA HIS A 1 -11.12 27.15 27.11
C HIS A 1 -9.73 26.72 27.58
N PRO A 2 -8.90 27.66 28.06
CA PRO A 2 -7.53 27.38 28.53
C PRO A 2 -7.50 26.50 29.81
N ASN A 3 -8.62 26.35 30.52
CA ASN A 3 -8.69 25.51 31.72
C ASN A 3 -9.33 24.13 31.46
N ALA A 4 -9.26 23.63 30.23
CA ALA A 4 -9.80 22.31 29.92
C ALA A 4 -8.88 21.24 30.52
N MET A 5 -9.37 20.53 31.53
CA MET A 5 -8.70 19.38 32.13
C MET A 5 -9.09 18.12 31.38
N PHE A 6 -8.09 17.34 30.99
CA PHE A 6 -8.26 16.03 30.38
C PHE A 6 -7.94 14.97 31.41
N TYR A 7 -8.83 13.98 31.51
CA TYR A 7 -8.65 12.82 32.37
C TYR A 7 -8.45 11.59 31.50
N THR A 8 -7.34 10.89 31.68
CA THR A 8 -7.12 9.58 31.05
C THR A 8 -6.85 8.53 32.10
N ILE A 9 -7.32 7.32 31.83
CA ILE A 9 -6.99 6.14 32.63
C ILE A 9 -6.01 5.33 31.78
N PRO A 10 -4.70 5.35 32.10
CA PRO A 10 -3.75 4.53 31.36
C PRO A 10 -4.09 3.04 31.51
N PRO A 11 -3.69 2.20 30.54
CA PRO A 11 -3.79 0.76 30.67
C PRO A 11 -3.18 0.25 31.98
N ASP A 12 -3.80 -0.78 32.58
CA ASP A 12 -3.40 -1.36 33.87
C ASP A 12 -1.90 -1.70 33.96
N SER A 13 -1.33 -2.17 32.86
CA SER A 13 0.10 -2.51 32.77
C SER A 13 0.98 -1.28 33.05
N ILE A 14 0.67 -0.15 32.42
CA ILE A 14 1.40 1.12 32.58
C ILE A 14 1.20 1.66 34.01
N ARG A 15 -0.04 1.61 34.53
CA ARG A 15 -0.35 2.09 35.88
C ARG A 15 0.41 1.32 36.97
N ARG A 16 0.45 -0.02 36.85
CA ARG A 16 1.19 -0.89 37.78
C ARG A 16 2.70 -0.70 37.68
N PHE A 17 3.22 -0.46 36.48
CA PHE A 17 4.64 -0.17 36.27
C PHE A 17 5.05 1.16 36.92
N ALA A 18 4.29 2.23 36.70
CA ALA A 18 4.52 3.53 37.32
C ALA A 18 4.42 3.46 38.86
N ALA A 19 3.44 2.75 39.40
CA ALA A 19 3.28 2.55 40.85
C ALA A 19 4.50 1.84 41.48
N ARG A 20 5.03 0.82 40.80
CA ARG A 20 6.25 0.11 41.22
C ARG A 20 7.48 1.01 41.24
N LEU A 21 7.67 1.81 40.19
CA LEU A 21 8.76 2.79 40.12
C LEU A 21 8.67 3.86 41.22
N ALA A 22 7.46 4.27 41.57
CA ALA A 22 7.20 5.26 42.62
C ALA A 22 7.10 4.65 44.04
N GLY A 23 7.30 3.33 44.21
CA GLY A 23 7.20 2.64 45.50
C GLY A 23 5.80 2.61 46.12
N ARG A 24 4.74 2.84 45.32
CA ARG A 24 3.34 2.86 45.78
C ARG A 24 2.72 1.46 45.71
N LYS A 25 1.91 1.10 46.71
CA LYS A 25 1.18 -0.19 46.75
C LYS A 25 0.01 -0.24 45.78
N GLU A 26 -0.60 0.91 45.50
CA GLU A 26 -1.76 1.02 44.60
C GLU A 26 -1.43 1.91 43.39
N PRO A 27 -1.88 1.53 42.19
CA PRO A 27 -1.73 2.33 40.98
C PRO A 27 -2.62 3.58 41.01
N ASP A 28 -2.09 4.71 40.54
CA ASP A 28 -2.87 5.94 40.36
C ASP A 28 -4.08 5.67 39.46
N THR A 29 -5.23 6.25 39.82
CA THR A 29 -6.51 5.96 39.17
C THR A 29 -6.65 6.63 37.80
N GLY A 30 -5.91 7.71 37.55
CA GLY A 30 -5.84 8.38 36.25
C GLY A 30 -4.74 9.44 36.19
N LEU A 31 -4.50 9.95 35.00
CA LEU A 31 -3.64 11.10 34.72
C LEU A 31 -4.54 12.28 34.38
N GLU A 32 -4.28 13.39 35.06
CA GLU A 32 -4.88 14.68 34.75
C GLU A 32 -3.83 15.55 34.08
N TYR A 33 -4.21 16.21 33.00
CA TYR A 33 -3.36 17.18 32.33
C TYR A 33 -4.21 18.26 31.68
N THR A 34 -3.65 19.46 31.65
CA THR A 34 -4.18 20.63 30.95
C THR A 34 -3.99 20.49 29.44
N ARG A 35 -4.67 21.36 28.68
CA ARG A 35 -4.45 21.45 27.23
C ARG A 35 -3.01 21.81 26.90
N GLU A 36 -2.42 22.71 27.66
CA GLU A 36 -1.06 23.22 27.49
C GLU A 36 -0.04 22.11 27.72
N GLU A 37 -0.18 21.32 28.80
CA GLU A 37 0.67 20.16 29.08
C GLU A 37 0.58 19.10 27.98
N LEU A 38 -0.62 18.85 27.44
CA LEU A 38 -0.78 17.96 26.29
C LEU A 38 -0.06 18.51 25.06
N ILE A 39 -0.17 19.80 24.77
CA ILE A 39 0.52 20.45 23.65
C ILE A 39 2.04 20.32 23.81
N GLU A 40 2.57 20.58 25.00
CA GLU A 40 4.00 20.42 25.30
C GLU A 40 4.47 18.99 25.10
N LEU A 41 3.70 18.01 25.59
CA LEU A 41 4.01 16.60 25.40
C LEU A 41 4.04 16.22 23.92
N LEU A 42 3.00 16.57 23.17
CA LEU A 42 2.91 16.28 21.73
C LEU A 42 4.03 16.96 20.93
N THR A 43 4.42 18.17 21.33
CA THR A 43 5.56 18.90 20.75
C THR A 43 6.86 18.17 21.03
N LYS A 44 7.10 17.79 22.30
CA LYS A 44 8.30 17.07 22.72
C LYS A 44 8.43 15.70 22.06
N GLN A 45 7.32 15.03 21.80
CA GLN A 45 7.29 13.76 21.07
C GLN A 45 7.33 13.93 19.54
N GLY A 46 7.39 15.18 19.03
CA GLY A 46 7.61 15.46 17.62
C GLY A 46 6.38 15.31 16.72
N LEU A 47 5.16 15.26 17.26
CA LEU A 47 3.95 15.05 16.47
C LEU A 47 3.80 16.11 15.36
N TYR A 48 3.92 17.39 15.71
CA TYR A 48 3.72 18.49 14.77
C TYR A 48 4.79 18.52 13.67
N THR A 49 6.05 18.28 14.04
CA THR A 49 7.15 18.16 13.07
C THR A 49 6.93 17.00 12.10
N ALA A 50 6.47 15.85 12.60
CA ALA A 50 6.17 14.69 11.75
C ALA A 50 5.01 14.97 10.79
N LEU A 51 3.98 15.71 11.22
CA LEU A 51 2.88 16.14 10.37
C LEU A 51 3.35 17.08 9.25
N GLU A 52 4.14 18.10 9.57
CA GLU A 52 4.70 19.02 8.57
C GLU A 52 5.55 18.31 7.53
N GLN A 53 6.46 17.43 7.97
CA GLN A 53 7.31 16.63 7.09
C GLN A 53 6.49 15.70 6.18
N SER A 54 5.40 15.15 6.69
CA SER A 54 4.48 14.33 5.89
C SER A 54 3.82 15.17 4.78
N ILE A 55 3.31 16.35 5.13
CA ILE A 55 2.73 17.29 4.17
C ILE A 55 3.76 17.70 3.11
N ASP A 56 4.98 18.06 3.52
CA ASP A 56 6.05 18.46 2.60
C ASP A 56 6.42 17.37 1.60
N ARG A 57 6.49 16.12 2.07
CA ARG A 57 6.76 14.96 1.21
C ARG A 57 5.65 14.76 0.19
N THR A 58 4.38 14.83 0.61
CA THR A 58 3.25 14.72 -0.30
C THR A 58 3.24 15.85 -1.35
N LEU A 59 3.51 17.09 -0.94
CA LEU A 59 3.59 18.22 -1.88
C LEU A 59 4.79 18.13 -2.81
N SER A 60 5.89 17.51 -2.38
CA SER A 60 7.05 17.26 -3.24
C SER A 60 6.76 16.20 -4.31
N GLN A 61 6.02 15.15 -3.95
CA GLN A 61 5.52 14.15 -4.89
C GLN A 61 4.46 14.73 -5.85
N ALA A 62 3.62 15.64 -5.38
CA ALA A 62 2.67 16.35 -6.25
C ALA A 62 3.41 17.26 -7.24
N ARG A 63 4.46 17.96 -6.79
CA ARG A 63 5.30 18.83 -7.64
C ARG A 63 5.99 18.09 -8.77
N SER A 64 6.46 16.85 -8.54
CA SER A 64 7.04 16.04 -9.62
C SER A 64 6.02 15.65 -10.69
N LYS A 65 4.72 15.72 -10.38
CA LYS A 65 3.59 15.54 -11.30
C LYS A 65 3.04 16.86 -11.85
N GLY A 66 3.73 17.99 -11.63
CA GLY A 66 3.32 19.31 -12.09
C GLY A 66 2.24 20.01 -11.27
N LEU A 67 1.88 19.46 -10.09
CA LEU A 67 0.91 20.06 -9.18
C LEU A 67 1.62 20.86 -8.09
N HIS A 68 1.25 22.12 -7.94
CA HIS A 68 1.79 23.02 -6.93
C HIS A 68 0.79 23.23 -5.79
N GLU A 69 1.30 23.64 -4.62
CA GLU A 69 0.48 23.93 -3.42
C GLU A 69 -0.61 24.99 -3.69
N ARG A 70 -0.33 25.96 -4.57
CA ARG A 70 -1.30 26.98 -5.00
C ARG A 70 -2.49 26.40 -5.78
N ASP A 71 -2.32 25.23 -6.40
CA ASP A 71 -3.35 24.58 -7.22
C ASP A 71 -4.35 23.81 -6.33
N LEU A 72 -4.05 23.64 -5.04
CA LEU A 72 -4.96 23.04 -4.07
C LEU A 72 -6.12 24.00 -3.77
N SER A 73 -7.34 23.52 -4.04
CA SER A 73 -8.58 24.28 -3.80
C SER A 73 -9.15 24.05 -2.41
N GLU A 74 -9.08 22.82 -1.90
CA GLU A 74 -9.73 22.40 -0.66
C GLU A 74 -8.84 21.39 0.09
N ILE A 75 -8.92 21.41 1.42
CA ILE A 75 -8.16 20.50 2.30
C ILE A 75 -9.11 19.90 3.31
N LEU A 76 -9.33 18.60 3.20
CA LEU A 76 -10.29 17.87 4.02
C LEU A 76 -9.57 17.22 5.20
N MET A 77 -9.90 17.66 6.42
CA MET A 77 -9.44 17.08 7.67
C MET A 77 -10.38 15.94 8.07
N VAL A 78 -9.88 14.70 8.01
CA VAL A 78 -10.64 13.48 8.33
C VAL A 78 -9.89 12.64 9.37
N GLY A 79 -10.63 11.99 10.27
CA GLY A 79 -10.12 11.18 11.38
C GLY A 79 -10.18 11.93 12.71
N GLY A 80 -10.45 11.20 13.81
CA GLY A 80 -10.59 11.79 15.14
C GLY A 80 -9.34 12.53 15.63
N SER A 81 -8.14 12.08 15.24
CA SER A 81 -6.88 12.71 15.60
C SER A 81 -6.70 14.12 15.03
N THR A 82 -7.50 14.53 14.03
CA THR A 82 -7.52 15.92 13.54
C THR A 82 -8.04 16.92 14.57
N LEU A 83 -8.73 16.44 15.61
CA LEU A 83 -9.23 17.23 16.74
C LEU A 83 -8.21 17.37 17.88
N LEU A 84 -7.05 16.74 17.77
CA LEU A 84 -5.96 16.97 18.72
C LEU A 84 -5.59 18.48 18.74
N PRO A 85 -5.16 19.00 19.90
CA PRO A 85 -4.74 20.40 19.98
C PRO A 85 -3.74 20.77 18.89
N ASN A 86 -3.89 21.96 18.34
CA ASN A 86 -3.01 22.57 17.32
C ASN A 86 -2.87 21.83 15.98
N VAL A 87 -3.39 20.61 15.80
CA VAL A 87 -3.33 19.89 14.52
C VAL A 87 -4.11 20.64 13.42
N TYR A 88 -5.35 21.02 13.71
CA TYR A 88 -6.14 21.83 12.77
C TYR A 88 -5.47 23.17 12.47
N SER A 89 -5.01 23.87 13.52
CA SER A 89 -4.37 25.18 13.40
C SER A 89 -3.07 25.14 12.60
N LEU A 90 -2.29 24.05 12.69
CA LEU A 90 -1.08 23.84 11.90
C LEU A 90 -1.41 23.78 10.40
N VAL A 91 -2.43 23.00 10.03
CA VAL A 91 -2.88 22.89 8.63
C VAL A 91 -3.51 24.21 8.15
N GLU A 92 -4.31 24.85 8.98
CA GLU A 92 -4.91 26.16 8.70
C GLU A 92 -3.85 27.25 8.46
N THR A 93 -2.81 27.30 9.29
CA THR A 93 -1.71 28.26 9.16
C THR A 93 -0.98 28.11 7.83
N ARG A 94 -0.82 26.85 7.37
CA ARG A 94 -0.12 26.56 6.12
C ARG A 94 -0.93 26.91 4.88
N PHE A 95 -2.20 26.52 4.85
CA PHE A 95 -2.99 26.53 3.62
C PHE A 95 -4.09 27.59 3.55
N GLY A 96 -4.37 28.26 4.67
CA GLY A 96 -5.41 29.27 4.77
C GLY A 96 -6.74 28.70 5.25
N ARG A 97 -7.44 29.46 6.10
CA ARG A 97 -8.74 29.09 6.68
C ARG A 97 -9.81 28.85 5.63
N ASP A 98 -9.71 29.56 4.52
CA ASP A 98 -10.61 29.50 3.37
C ASP A 98 -10.53 28.16 2.62
N LYS A 99 -9.46 27.38 2.76
CA LYS A 99 -9.30 26.07 2.11
C LYS A 99 -9.53 24.87 3.03
N VAL A 100 -9.36 25.04 4.34
CA VAL A 100 -9.43 23.91 5.28
C VAL A 100 -10.88 23.61 5.72
N ARG A 101 -11.30 22.36 5.55
CA ARG A 101 -12.63 21.83 5.92
C ARG A 101 -12.49 20.68 6.92
N ALA A 102 -13.36 20.65 7.92
CA ALA A 102 -13.47 19.54 8.88
C ALA A 102 -14.93 19.09 8.95
N TRP A 103 -15.46 18.58 7.83
CA TRP A 103 -16.83 18.09 7.75
C TRP A 103 -16.89 16.66 8.25
N GLN A 104 -17.46 16.46 9.44
CA GLN A 104 -17.68 15.14 10.05
C GLN A 104 -16.40 14.27 10.09
N PRO A 105 -15.35 14.69 10.82
CA PRO A 105 -14.06 13.98 10.82
C PRO A 105 -14.17 12.51 11.27
N PHE A 106 -15.19 12.14 12.04
CA PHE A 106 -15.43 10.74 12.43
C PHE A 106 -16.17 9.92 11.38
N ASP A 107 -17.07 10.54 10.61
CA ASP A 107 -18.02 9.81 9.78
C ASP A 107 -17.69 9.88 8.29
N ALA A 108 -16.87 10.83 7.85
CA ALA A 108 -16.57 11.07 6.43
C ALA A 108 -16.11 9.81 5.68
N VAL A 109 -15.30 8.96 6.34
CA VAL A 109 -14.86 7.68 5.76
C VAL A 109 -16.03 6.71 5.57
N ALA A 110 -16.90 6.58 6.59
CA ALA A 110 -18.06 5.70 6.53
C ALA A 110 -19.07 6.17 5.49
N TYR A 111 -19.35 7.49 5.43
CA TYR A 111 -20.19 8.08 4.40
C TYR A 111 -19.63 7.84 2.99
N GLY A 112 -18.32 8.04 2.80
CA GLY A 112 -17.65 7.76 1.53
C GLY A 112 -17.81 6.29 1.11
N ALA A 113 -17.64 5.36 2.05
CA ALA A 113 -17.83 3.94 1.80
C ALA A 113 -19.27 3.58 1.42
N CYS A 114 -20.27 4.11 2.15
CA CYS A 114 -21.68 3.90 1.84
C CYS A 114 -22.07 4.45 0.47
N ALA A 115 -21.65 5.67 0.17
CA ALA A 115 -21.94 6.29 -1.13
C ALA A 115 -21.21 5.57 -2.28
N PHE A 116 -19.99 5.09 -2.06
CA PHE A 116 -19.30 4.22 -3.01
C PHE A 116 -20.05 2.91 -3.25
N ALA A 117 -20.49 2.24 -2.18
CA ALA A 117 -21.26 0.99 -2.26
C ALA A 117 -22.63 1.18 -2.95
N ALA A 118 -23.26 2.34 -2.77
CA ALA A 118 -24.49 2.74 -3.44
C ALA A 118 -24.28 3.16 -4.92
N GLY A 119 -23.04 3.12 -5.43
CA GLY A 119 -22.73 3.46 -6.82
C GLY A 119 -22.74 4.96 -7.12
N HIS A 120 -22.69 5.81 -6.09
CA HIS A 120 -22.70 7.27 -6.26
C HIS A 120 -21.33 7.87 -6.62
N PHE A 121 -20.27 7.06 -6.68
CA PHE A 121 -18.92 7.53 -7.03
C PHE A 121 -18.31 6.69 -8.15
N VAL A 122 -17.59 7.38 -9.04
CA VAL A 122 -16.69 6.77 -10.01
C VAL A 122 -15.51 6.20 -9.23
N LYS A 123 -15.20 4.91 -9.43
CA LYS A 123 -13.99 4.28 -8.87
C LYS A 123 -12.77 5.11 -9.32
N SER A 124 -11.80 5.32 -8.41
CA SER A 124 -10.47 5.84 -8.79
C SER A 124 -10.01 5.12 -10.04
N ASP A 125 -9.58 5.85 -11.06
CA ASP A 125 -9.21 5.32 -12.37
C ASP A 125 -7.75 4.87 -12.42
N PHE A 126 -7.05 4.73 -11.29
CA PHE A 126 -5.66 4.26 -11.22
C PHE A 126 -5.42 3.22 -10.12
N ILE A 127 -4.37 2.41 -10.29
CA ILE A 127 -3.90 1.42 -9.30
C ILE A 127 -2.97 2.01 -8.23
N SER A 128 -2.98 1.45 -7.02
CA SER A 128 -2.23 2.03 -5.87
C SER A 128 -0.82 1.47 -5.68
N HIS A 129 -0.56 0.24 -6.14
CA HIS A 129 0.70 -0.47 -5.91
C HIS A 129 1.40 -0.83 -7.22
N ASP A 130 2.70 -1.08 -7.13
CA ASP A 130 3.45 -1.69 -8.21
C ASP A 130 3.11 -3.18 -8.27
N TYR A 131 2.86 -3.71 -9.46
CA TYR A 131 2.69 -5.14 -9.69
C TYR A 131 3.82 -5.69 -10.53
N ALA A 132 4.33 -6.85 -10.16
CA ALA A 132 5.42 -7.55 -10.81
C ALA A 132 5.13 -9.06 -10.91
N PHE A 133 5.96 -9.79 -11.63
CA PHE A 133 6.08 -11.23 -11.47
C PHE A 133 7.50 -11.64 -11.12
N ILE A 134 7.62 -12.81 -10.50
CA ILE A 134 8.89 -13.38 -10.06
C ILE A 134 9.51 -14.20 -11.19
N THR A 135 10.76 -13.89 -11.52
CA THR A 135 11.66 -14.71 -12.32
C THR A 135 12.86 -15.14 -11.48
N TYR A 136 13.61 -16.10 -12.01
CA TYR A 136 14.86 -16.53 -11.40
C TYR A 136 15.96 -16.37 -12.44
N ASP A 137 17.04 -15.73 -12.03
CA ASP A 137 18.25 -15.67 -12.84
C ASP A 137 18.81 -17.10 -13.06
N GLN A 138 19.30 -17.38 -14.27
CA GLN A 138 19.72 -18.73 -14.63
C GLN A 138 21.07 -19.12 -14.01
N ASP A 139 21.94 -18.15 -13.75
CA ASP A 139 23.30 -18.40 -13.27
C ASP A 139 23.38 -18.33 -11.74
N SER A 140 22.77 -17.31 -11.14
CA SER A 140 22.81 -17.06 -9.69
C SER A 140 21.64 -17.67 -8.92
N HIS A 141 20.59 -18.13 -9.61
CA HIS A 141 19.31 -18.54 -9.01
C HIS A 141 18.66 -17.47 -8.13
N ALA A 142 19.09 -16.20 -8.24
CA ALA A 142 18.52 -15.10 -7.49
C ALA A 142 17.11 -14.78 -7.99
N GLN A 143 16.22 -14.39 -7.06
CA GLN A 143 14.89 -13.89 -7.42
C GLN A 143 14.98 -12.52 -8.05
N GLU A 144 14.33 -12.36 -9.20
CA GLU A 144 14.18 -11.10 -9.90
C GLU A 144 12.70 -10.73 -10.01
N TYR A 145 12.41 -9.45 -9.77
CA TYR A 145 11.06 -8.91 -9.86
C TYR A 145 10.91 -8.11 -11.14
N SER A 146 10.16 -8.66 -12.10
CA SER A 146 9.87 -7.97 -13.35
C SER A 146 8.61 -7.12 -13.21
N LEU A 147 8.78 -5.79 -13.11
CA LEU A 147 7.67 -4.83 -13.03
C LEU A 147 6.78 -4.93 -14.28
N ILE A 148 5.48 -5.17 -14.07
CA ILE A 148 4.47 -5.24 -15.13
C ILE A 148 3.56 -4.01 -15.14
N MET A 149 3.16 -3.52 -13.97
CA MET A 149 2.24 -2.38 -13.84
C MET A 149 2.75 -1.44 -12.75
N PRO A 150 3.25 -0.25 -13.10
CA PRO A 150 3.62 0.76 -12.11
C PRO A 150 2.41 1.28 -11.34
N HIS A 151 2.57 1.61 -10.07
CA HIS A 151 1.59 2.34 -9.28
C HIS A 151 1.20 3.66 -9.98
N HIS A 152 -0.04 4.10 -9.77
CA HIS A 152 -0.71 5.20 -10.47
C HIS A 152 -0.93 4.98 -11.98
N THR A 153 -0.76 3.76 -12.50
CA THR A 153 -1.20 3.45 -13.87
C THR A 153 -2.73 3.57 -13.95
N PRO A 154 -3.26 4.37 -14.89
CA PRO A 154 -4.69 4.48 -15.06
C PRO A 154 -5.27 3.17 -15.64
N PHE A 155 -6.53 2.85 -15.37
CA PHE A 155 -7.24 1.71 -15.93
C PHE A 155 -8.64 2.12 -16.43
N PRO A 156 -9.15 1.47 -17.49
CA PRO A 156 -8.55 0.34 -18.20
C PRO A 156 -7.29 0.73 -19.00
N THR A 157 -6.35 -0.21 -19.13
CA THR A 157 -5.20 -0.12 -20.04
C THR A 157 -5.42 -0.97 -21.28
N ALA A 158 -4.54 -0.83 -22.27
CA ALA A 158 -4.51 -1.76 -23.40
C ALA A 158 -4.20 -3.19 -22.91
N PRO A 159 -4.79 -4.25 -23.51
CA PRO A 159 -4.52 -5.64 -23.13
C PRO A 159 -3.03 -6.04 -23.21
N ASP A 160 -2.25 -5.30 -23.98
CA ASP A 160 -0.81 -5.47 -24.20
C ASP A 160 0.04 -4.32 -23.64
N PHE A 161 -0.50 -3.59 -22.66
CA PHE A 161 0.20 -2.50 -21.97
C PHE A 161 1.62 -2.90 -21.52
N TRP A 162 1.75 -4.11 -20.98
CA TRP A 162 3.04 -4.76 -20.81
C TRP A 162 3.09 -6.00 -21.68
N LYS A 163 4.20 -6.21 -22.39
CA LYS A 163 4.37 -7.36 -23.28
C LYS A 163 5.83 -7.80 -23.35
N LYS A 164 6.07 -9.10 -23.18
CA LYS A 164 7.42 -9.67 -23.29
C LYS A 164 7.38 -11.11 -23.76
N GLN A 165 8.46 -11.53 -24.42
CA GLN A 165 8.70 -12.92 -24.75
C GLN A 165 9.52 -13.58 -23.65
N LEU A 166 9.07 -14.74 -23.17
CA LEU A 166 9.74 -15.51 -22.13
C LEU A 166 10.11 -16.92 -22.61
N VAL A 167 11.17 -17.44 -22.01
CA VAL A 167 11.57 -18.85 -22.09
C VAL A 167 11.01 -19.53 -20.85
N PRO A 168 10.13 -20.54 -20.97
CA PRO A 168 9.68 -21.31 -19.81
C PRO A 168 10.87 -21.93 -19.09
N THR A 169 10.85 -21.95 -17.76
CA THR A 169 11.89 -22.62 -16.98
C THR A 169 11.54 -24.09 -16.78
N CYS A 170 12.56 -24.94 -16.61
CA CYS A 170 12.40 -26.36 -16.28
C CYS A 170 13.12 -26.63 -14.94
N PRO A 171 12.50 -26.30 -13.79
CA PRO A 171 13.20 -26.28 -12.50
C PRO A 171 13.81 -27.61 -12.08
N LEU A 172 13.16 -28.72 -12.44
CA LEU A 172 13.63 -30.08 -12.13
C LEU A 172 14.59 -30.65 -13.18
N GLY A 173 14.97 -29.87 -14.20
CA GLY A 173 15.76 -30.37 -15.32
C GLY A 173 15.01 -31.37 -16.21
N GLU A 174 13.69 -31.46 -16.08
CA GLU A 174 12.80 -32.31 -16.89
C GLU A 174 11.87 -31.47 -17.77
N PRO A 175 11.29 -32.04 -18.85
CA PRO A 175 10.39 -31.28 -19.72
C PRO A 175 9.14 -30.76 -18.98
N GLU A 176 8.98 -29.44 -18.94
CA GLU A 176 7.89 -28.76 -18.22
C GLU A 176 6.62 -28.70 -19.08
N ARG A 177 5.49 -29.03 -18.45
CA ARG A 177 4.15 -29.03 -19.06
C ARG A 177 3.28 -27.89 -18.58
N ILE A 178 3.64 -27.24 -17.48
CA ILE A 178 2.84 -26.20 -16.86
C ILE A 178 3.64 -24.91 -16.87
N PHE A 179 3.09 -23.88 -17.51
CA PHE A 179 3.64 -22.55 -17.42
C PHE A 179 3.06 -21.83 -16.20
N LYS A 180 3.91 -21.45 -15.25
CA LYS A 180 3.52 -20.76 -14.02
C LYS A 180 4.23 -19.42 -13.92
N LEU A 181 3.49 -18.40 -13.50
CA LEU A 181 4.06 -17.12 -13.06
C LEU A 181 3.37 -16.67 -11.79
N VAL A 182 4.18 -16.41 -10.77
CA VAL A 182 3.69 -15.80 -9.52
C VAL A 182 3.70 -14.29 -9.71
N ILE A 183 2.51 -13.70 -9.65
CA ILE A 183 2.28 -12.26 -9.69
C ILE A 183 2.28 -11.76 -8.26
N CYS A 184 2.97 -10.66 -8.02
CA CYS A 184 3.11 -10.04 -6.71
C CYS A 184 2.79 -8.55 -6.73
N GLU A 185 2.28 -8.08 -5.59
CA GLU A 185 2.22 -6.67 -5.22
C GLU A 185 3.54 -6.29 -4.55
N LEU A 186 4.15 -5.20 -5.01
CA LEU A 186 5.35 -4.63 -4.40
C LEU A 186 4.93 -3.41 -3.57
N GLY A 187 5.10 -3.52 -2.25
CA GLY A 187 4.90 -2.43 -1.32
C GLY A 187 6.11 -1.50 -1.30
N GLN A 188 5.86 -0.19 -1.31
CA GLN A 188 6.92 0.79 -1.12
C GLN A 188 7.45 0.72 0.31
N HIS A 189 8.78 0.64 0.45
CA HIS A 189 9.43 0.93 1.72
C HIS A 189 9.08 2.36 2.13
N HIS A 190 8.43 2.51 3.28
CA HIS A 190 8.39 3.81 3.94
C HIS A 190 9.83 4.13 4.32
N ILE A 191 10.43 5.11 3.64
CA ILE A 191 11.78 5.58 3.91
C ILE A 191 11.82 6.04 5.38
N GLY A 192 12.39 5.20 6.24
CA GLY A 192 12.27 5.28 7.70
C GLY A 192 12.37 3.92 8.41
N GLY A 193 12.31 2.79 7.70
CA GLY A 193 12.53 1.45 8.29
C GLY A 193 11.40 0.96 9.21
N GLN A 194 10.29 1.70 9.25
CA GLN A 194 9.07 1.34 9.95
C GLN A 194 7.98 1.16 8.91
N ALA A 195 7.64 -0.09 8.62
CA ALA A 195 6.42 -0.41 7.89
C ALA A 195 5.28 -0.58 8.89
N PHE A 196 4.08 -0.13 8.53
CA PHE A 196 2.91 -0.26 9.36
C PHE A 196 1.95 -1.25 8.73
N ALA A 197 1.54 -2.27 9.47
CA ALA A 197 0.54 -3.24 9.04
C ALA A 197 -0.68 -3.14 9.94
N TRP A 198 -1.87 -3.17 9.32
CA TRP A 198 -3.12 -3.33 10.05
C TRP A 198 -3.47 -4.82 10.09
N ASP A 199 -3.69 -5.37 11.27
CA ASP A 199 -4.18 -6.74 11.37
C ASP A 199 -5.68 -6.85 11.03
N LYS A 200 -6.19 -8.08 10.99
CA LYS A 200 -7.62 -8.36 10.72
C LYS A 200 -8.56 -7.78 11.77
N MET A 201 -8.04 -7.34 12.92
CA MET A 201 -8.79 -6.70 14.01
C MET A 201 -8.67 -5.17 13.98
N GLY A 202 -7.96 -4.60 13.00
CA GLY A 202 -7.76 -3.17 12.86
C GLY A 202 -6.75 -2.59 13.85
N GLN A 203 -5.84 -3.39 14.41
CA GLN A 203 -4.73 -2.87 15.22
C GLN A 203 -3.52 -2.54 14.35
N LEU A 204 -2.90 -1.39 14.64
CA LEU A 204 -1.70 -0.92 13.97
C LEU A 204 -0.47 -1.62 14.56
N HIS A 205 0.24 -2.38 13.74
CA HIS A 205 1.50 -3.02 14.10
C HIS A 205 2.65 -2.33 13.41
N THR A 206 3.67 -1.95 14.19
CA THR A 206 4.96 -1.50 13.64
C THR A 206 5.76 -2.73 13.27
N LEU A 207 5.93 -2.97 11.97
CA LEU A 207 6.92 -3.89 11.44
C LEU A 207 8.28 -3.22 11.58
N THR A 208 8.98 -3.47 12.68
CA THR A 208 10.41 -3.22 12.77
C THR A 208 11.09 -4.04 11.68
N ALA A 209 11.82 -3.36 10.80
CA ALA A 209 12.63 -3.99 9.76
C ALA A 209 13.57 -5.05 10.37
N GLY A 210 13.12 -6.30 10.37
CA GLY A 210 13.95 -7.47 10.60
C GLY A 210 14.55 -7.88 9.28
N ASP A 211 15.87 -7.70 9.16
CA ASP A 211 16.86 -8.31 8.27
C ASP A 211 16.62 -8.51 6.75
N GLU A 212 15.45 -8.20 6.18
CA GLU A 212 15.26 -8.25 4.74
C GLU A 212 15.29 -6.84 4.15
N LYS A 213 16.46 -6.46 3.60
CA LYS A 213 16.65 -5.24 2.78
C LYS A 213 15.95 -5.31 1.41
N GLY A 214 14.82 -6.00 1.32
CA GLY A 214 14.02 -6.16 0.10
C GLY A 214 12.70 -5.39 0.17
N PRO A 215 12.08 -5.01 -0.98
CA PRO A 215 10.73 -4.48 -0.99
C PRO A 215 9.75 -5.44 -0.32
N LEU A 216 8.66 -4.93 0.28
CA LEU A 216 7.60 -5.80 0.78
C LEU A 216 6.94 -6.47 -0.43
N VAL A 217 7.02 -7.80 -0.52
CA VAL A 217 6.44 -8.55 -1.64
C VAL A 217 5.26 -9.37 -1.14
N VAL A 218 4.10 -9.18 -1.76
CA VAL A 218 2.90 -9.97 -1.46
C VAL A 218 2.48 -10.76 -2.70
N PRO A 219 2.62 -12.10 -2.73
CA PRO A 219 2.15 -12.90 -3.85
C PRO A 219 0.61 -12.91 -3.91
N LEU A 220 0.05 -12.74 -5.10
CA LEU A 220 -1.39 -12.50 -5.31
C LEU A 220 -2.12 -13.71 -5.91
N ASN A 221 -1.42 -14.55 -6.65
CA ASN A 221 -1.98 -15.73 -7.31
C ASN A 221 -1.30 -17.05 -6.88
N GLU A 222 -0.67 -17.10 -5.70
CA GLU A 222 0.08 -18.29 -5.26
C GLU A 222 -0.78 -19.56 -5.17
N ALA A 223 -2.08 -19.42 -4.86
CA ALA A 223 -3.02 -20.54 -4.86
C ALA A 223 -3.29 -21.11 -6.26
N ASN A 224 -3.12 -20.31 -7.32
CA ASN A 224 -3.26 -20.74 -8.70
C ASN A 224 -2.35 -19.94 -9.66
N PRO A 225 -1.03 -20.26 -9.70
CA PRO A 225 -0.06 -19.49 -10.48
C PRO A 225 0.01 -19.94 -11.95
N THR A 226 -0.83 -20.90 -12.35
CA THR A 226 -0.79 -21.52 -13.67
C THR A 226 -1.37 -20.59 -14.72
N LEU A 227 -0.56 -20.23 -15.71
CA LEU A 227 -0.95 -19.38 -16.85
C LEU A 227 -1.05 -20.15 -18.18
N GLY A 228 -0.92 -21.47 -18.15
CA GLY A 228 -1.14 -22.30 -19.34
C GLY A 228 -0.52 -23.69 -19.24
N TYR A 229 -0.93 -24.56 -20.15
CA TYR A 229 -0.37 -25.90 -20.33
C TYR A 229 0.37 -25.99 -21.66
N LEU A 230 1.59 -26.51 -21.63
CA LEU A 230 2.50 -26.62 -22.76
C LEU A 230 2.41 -28.01 -23.37
N ASP A 231 1.86 -28.09 -24.58
CA ASP A 231 1.82 -29.33 -25.38
C ASP A 231 2.30 -29.08 -26.82
N PRO A 232 3.49 -29.58 -27.22
CA PRO A 232 4.37 -30.46 -26.46
C PRO A 232 5.07 -29.75 -25.29
N PRO A 233 5.62 -30.48 -24.30
CA PRO A 233 6.35 -29.90 -23.16
C PRO A 233 7.54 -29.04 -23.61
N HIS A 234 7.89 -28.02 -22.82
CA HIS A 234 9.13 -27.27 -23.03
C HIS A 234 10.31 -28.07 -22.51
N ARG A 235 11.42 -28.12 -23.25
CA ARG A 235 12.58 -28.93 -22.88
C ARG A 235 13.64 -28.08 -22.18
N PRO A 236 14.36 -28.61 -21.17
CA PRO A 236 15.43 -27.90 -20.48
C PRO A 236 16.59 -27.47 -21.37
N SER A 237 16.77 -28.07 -22.56
CA SER A 237 17.80 -27.69 -23.54
C SER A 237 17.39 -26.51 -24.43
N GLU A 238 16.12 -26.13 -24.43
CA GLU A 238 15.62 -25.04 -25.24
C GLU A 238 15.96 -23.70 -24.57
N ARG A 239 16.48 -22.75 -25.36
CA ARG A 239 16.85 -21.40 -24.89
C ARG A 239 16.08 -20.29 -25.60
N ASN A 240 15.36 -20.63 -26.66
CA ASN A 240 14.59 -19.66 -27.43
C ASN A 240 13.28 -19.36 -26.73
N ALA A 241 12.85 -18.10 -26.82
CA ALA A 241 11.56 -17.70 -26.29
C ALA A 241 10.44 -18.50 -26.96
N ARG A 242 9.53 -19.02 -26.14
CA ARG A 242 8.39 -19.83 -26.59
C ARG A 242 7.07 -19.11 -26.38
N LEU A 243 6.97 -18.35 -25.30
CA LEU A 243 5.74 -17.71 -24.89
C LEU A 243 5.86 -16.21 -25.06
N GLU A 244 4.85 -15.61 -25.65
CA GLU A 244 4.62 -14.17 -25.59
C GLU A 244 3.51 -13.91 -24.58
N ILE A 245 3.80 -13.06 -23.60
CA ILE A 245 2.91 -12.77 -22.49
C ILE A 245 2.61 -11.29 -22.53
N ALA A 246 1.32 -10.98 -22.45
CA ALA A 246 0.83 -9.63 -22.36
C ALA A 246 0.00 -9.46 -21.09
N PHE A 247 0.10 -8.30 -20.45
CA PHE A 247 -0.72 -7.91 -19.32
C PHE A 247 -1.39 -6.57 -19.60
N GLY A 248 -2.66 -6.48 -19.19
CA GLY A 248 -3.47 -5.26 -19.19
C GLY A 248 -4.39 -5.22 -17.98
N ILE A 249 -4.96 -4.06 -17.69
CA ILE A 249 -5.93 -3.88 -16.61
C ILE A 249 -7.27 -3.56 -17.25
N ASN A 250 -8.31 -4.34 -16.95
CA ASN A 250 -9.65 -4.08 -17.49
C ASN A 250 -10.40 -3.01 -16.68
N ALA A 251 -11.60 -2.65 -17.13
CA ALA A 251 -12.43 -1.62 -16.48
C ALA A 251 -12.85 -1.97 -15.04
N ASP A 252 -12.79 -3.24 -14.67
CA ASP A 252 -13.16 -3.75 -13.34
C ASP A 252 -11.97 -3.89 -12.38
N ARG A 253 -10.78 -3.40 -12.76
CA ARG A 253 -9.51 -3.54 -12.02
C ARG A 253 -9.01 -4.97 -11.90
N TRP A 254 -9.27 -5.80 -12.91
CA TRP A 254 -8.57 -7.08 -13.02
C TRP A 254 -7.33 -6.90 -13.86
N LEU A 255 -6.21 -7.43 -13.36
CA LEU A 255 -5.06 -7.73 -14.19
C LEU A 255 -5.43 -8.93 -15.06
N CYS A 256 -5.52 -8.70 -16.36
CA CYS A 256 -5.78 -9.70 -17.37
C CYS A 256 -4.47 -10.08 -18.05
N THR A 257 -4.36 -11.36 -18.43
CA THR A 257 -3.21 -11.85 -19.19
C THR A 257 -3.63 -12.52 -20.49
N THR A 258 -2.80 -12.35 -21.50
CA THR A 258 -2.85 -13.11 -22.75
C THR A 258 -1.52 -13.83 -22.92
N VAL A 259 -1.57 -15.14 -23.17
CA VAL A 259 -0.38 -15.97 -23.32
C VAL A 259 -0.46 -16.68 -24.67
N PHE A 260 0.47 -16.37 -25.56
CA PHE A 260 0.57 -16.98 -26.89
C PHE A 260 1.78 -17.92 -26.97
N ASP A 261 1.57 -19.15 -27.40
CA ASP A 261 2.63 -20.14 -27.61
C ASP A 261 3.08 -20.15 -29.08
N PHE A 262 4.29 -19.67 -29.35
CA PHE A 262 4.86 -19.63 -30.69
C PHE A 262 5.04 -21.01 -31.32
N ARG A 263 5.18 -22.06 -30.51
CA ARG A 263 5.37 -23.43 -31.01
C ARG A 263 4.09 -23.98 -31.61
N THR A 264 3.00 -23.88 -30.86
CA THR A 264 1.69 -24.40 -31.28
C THR A 264 0.90 -23.38 -32.09
N ARG A 265 1.31 -22.11 -32.07
CA ARG A 265 0.61 -20.94 -32.62
C ARG A 265 -0.79 -20.78 -32.05
N LYS A 266 -0.95 -21.06 -30.75
CA LYS A 266 -2.23 -20.99 -30.04
C LYS A 266 -2.11 -20.09 -28.81
N TYR A 267 -3.23 -19.46 -28.46
CA TYR A 267 -3.37 -18.82 -27.17
C TYR A 267 -3.60 -19.88 -26.10
N LEU A 268 -2.76 -19.87 -25.07
CA LEU A 268 -2.97 -20.65 -23.84
C LEU A 268 -3.98 -19.95 -22.93
N LEU A 269 -3.93 -18.62 -22.91
CA LEU A 269 -4.90 -17.73 -22.29
C LEU A 269 -5.15 -16.54 -23.22
N ALA A 270 -6.37 -16.04 -23.25
CA ALA A 270 -6.75 -14.85 -24.00
C ALA A 270 -7.56 -13.93 -23.09
N ASP A 271 -7.01 -12.74 -22.83
CA ASP A 271 -7.60 -11.68 -21.98
C ASP A 271 -8.23 -12.22 -20.68
N THR A 272 -7.52 -13.15 -20.02
CA THR A 272 -8.07 -13.88 -18.89
C THR A 272 -7.73 -13.16 -17.59
N PRO A 273 -8.72 -12.85 -16.72
CA PRO A 273 -8.45 -12.21 -15.42
C PRO A 273 -7.71 -13.17 -14.49
N VAL A 274 -6.56 -12.74 -13.97
CA VAL A 274 -5.70 -13.57 -13.11
C VAL A 274 -5.61 -13.04 -11.68
N VAL A 275 -5.64 -11.72 -11.50
CA VAL A 275 -5.54 -11.08 -10.19
C VAL A 275 -6.46 -9.87 -10.14
N ARG A 276 -7.19 -9.71 -9.04
CA ARG A 276 -7.94 -8.48 -8.77
C ARG A 276 -7.03 -7.49 -8.05
N LEU A 277 -6.84 -6.32 -8.64
CA LEU A 277 -5.98 -5.26 -8.12
C LEU A 277 -6.72 -4.39 -7.08
N LYS A 278 -5.97 -3.73 -6.20
CA LYS A 278 -6.49 -2.84 -5.16
C LYS A 278 -6.36 -1.37 -5.54
#